data_AF-A0A5Q4DQY1-F1
#
_entry.id   AF-A0A5Q4DQY1-F1
#
_cell.length_a   1.000
_cell.length_b   1.000
_cell.length_c   1.000
_cell.angle_alpha   90.00
_cell.angle_beta   90.00
_cell.angle_gamma   90.00
#
_symmetry.space_group_name_H-M   'P 1'
#
loop_
_entity.id
_entity.type
_entity.pdbx_description
1 polymer ?
#
loop_
_entity_poly.entity_id
_entity_poly.type
_entity_poly.pdbx_seq_one_letter_code
_entity_poly.pdbx_strand_id
1 'polypeptide(L)'
;VKVDDVRDHKMHAEWGQVTDQAADQIMAARKAGGRIIPVGTTALRLIETAATGPGQIGAWTGKTDIFITPGFSFQLADGLMTNFHLPKSTLMMLVSALMGRDRVMAIYAHAIAERYRFFSYGDSSLLLP
;
A
#
# COMPACT_ATOMS: atom_id res chain seq x y z
N VAL A 1 -0.37 8.03 -15.84
CA VAL A 1 -0.70 7.24 -17.03
C VAL A 1 -2.22 7.19 -17.15
N LYS A 2 -2.79 7.70 -18.24
CA LYS A 2 -4.23 7.58 -18.56
C LYS A 2 -4.40 6.30 -19.38
N VAL A 3 -5.04 5.30 -18.79
CA VAL A 3 -5.69 4.21 -19.55
C VAL A 3 -7.14 4.22 -19.12
N ASP A 4 -8.05 4.13 -20.09
CA ASP A 4 -9.49 4.26 -19.88
C ASP A 4 -10.09 3.02 -19.18
N ASP A 5 -9.38 1.89 -19.18
CA ASP A 5 -9.67 0.73 -18.33
C ASP A 5 -8.49 0.43 -17.40
N VAL A 6 -8.73 0.49 -16.10
CA VAL A 6 -7.71 0.24 -15.06
C VAL A 6 -7.29 -1.23 -15.03
N ARG A 7 -8.08 -2.13 -15.64
CA ARG A 7 -7.79 -3.57 -15.77
C ARG A 7 -6.72 -3.87 -16.81
N ASP A 8 -6.58 -3.01 -17.82
CA ASP A 8 -5.56 -3.15 -18.88
C ASP A 8 -4.22 -2.52 -18.49
N HIS A 9 -4.12 -1.91 -17.31
CA HIS A 9 -2.88 -1.33 -16.83
C HIS A 9 -1.91 -2.42 -16.37
N LYS A 10 -1.00 -2.83 -17.26
CA LYS A 10 0.21 -3.55 -16.85
C LYS A 10 1.02 -2.63 -15.93
N MET A 11 1.02 -2.95 -14.64
CA MET A 11 1.79 -2.21 -13.67
C MET A 11 3.28 -2.37 -14.00
N HIS A 12 4.00 -1.25 -14.09
CA HIS A 12 5.44 -1.30 -14.34
C HIS A 12 6.13 -2.04 -13.18
N ALA A 13 6.88 -3.07 -13.52
CA ALA A 13 7.61 -3.85 -12.54
C ALA A 13 8.71 -2.97 -11.92
N GLU A 14 8.72 -2.88 -10.60
CA GLU A 14 9.73 -2.13 -9.85
C GLU A 14 10.73 -3.12 -9.26
N TRP A 15 12.03 -2.83 -9.36
CA TRP A 15 13.04 -3.59 -8.63
C TRP A 15 13.05 -3.15 -7.17
N GLY A 16 13.09 -4.11 -6.26
CA GLY A 16 13.15 -3.85 -4.83
C GLY A 16 13.93 -4.94 -4.09
N GLN A 17 14.25 -4.62 -2.84
CA GLN A 17 14.98 -5.50 -1.94
C GLN A 17 14.46 -5.36 -0.51
N VAL A 18 14.19 -6.50 0.12
CA VAL A 18 14.04 -6.66 1.57
C VAL A 18 15.25 -7.45 2.04
N THR A 19 16.11 -6.84 2.86
CA THR A 19 17.28 -7.51 3.42
C THR A 19 16.88 -8.44 4.57
N ASP A 20 17.75 -9.39 4.94
CA ASP A 20 17.56 -10.21 6.15
C ASP A 20 17.35 -9.32 7.38
N GLN A 21 18.15 -8.25 7.52
CA GLN A 21 18.01 -7.29 8.61
C GLN A 21 16.63 -6.63 8.64
N ALA A 22 16.08 -6.22 7.49
CA ALA A 22 14.77 -5.59 7.44
C ALA A 22 13.65 -6.59 7.76
N ALA A 23 13.76 -7.83 7.25
CA ALA A 23 12.84 -8.91 7.56
C ALA A 23 12.84 -9.22 9.07
N ASP A 24 14.03 -9.34 9.68
CA ASP A 24 14.20 -9.59 11.11
C ASP A 24 13.59 -8.46 11.96
N GLN A 25 13.80 -7.20 11.57
CA GLN A 25 13.21 -6.05 12.26
C GLN A 25 11.67 -6.04 12.20
N ILE A 26 11.10 -6.35 11.03
CA ILE A 26 9.64 -6.47 10.86
C ILE A 26 9.10 -7.62 11.72
N MET A 27 9.76 -8.78 11.70
CA MET A 27 9.35 -9.94 12.50
C MET A 27 9.48 -9.68 14.00
N ALA A 28 10.53 -8.97 14.44
CA ALA A 28 10.71 -8.57 15.84
C ALA A 28 9.59 -7.61 16.29
N ALA A 29 9.26 -6.61 15.48
CA ALA A 29 8.17 -5.68 15.77
C ALA A 29 6.82 -6.40 15.89
N ARG A 30 6.51 -7.32 14.97
CA ARG A 30 5.30 -8.14 15.03
C ARG A 30 5.28 -9.05 16.25
N LYS A 31 6.39 -9.73 16.56
CA LYS A 31 6.51 -10.61 17.74
C LYS A 31 6.32 -9.84 19.05
N ALA A 32 6.69 -8.56 19.09
CA ALA A 32 6.43 -7.67 20.21
C ALA A 32 4.98 -7.16 20.30
N GLY A 33 4.08 -7.62 19.41
CA GLY A 33 2.69 -7.16 19.35
C GLY A 33 2.52 -5.82 18.62
N GLY A 34 3.55 -5.36 17.92
CA GLY A 34 3.51 -4.15 17.11
C GLY A 34 2.77 -4.33 15.78
N ARG A 35 2.38 -3.20 15.19
CA ARG A 35 1.78 -3.13 13.84
C ARG A 35 2.85 -2.82 12.80
N ILE A 36 2.71 -3.40 11.62
CA ILE A 36 3.55 -3.13 10.45
C ILE A 36 2.83 -2.14 9.55
N ILE A 37 3.33 -0.90 9.51
CA ILE A 37 2.74 0.20 8.74
C ILE A 37 3.77 0.67 7.71
N PRO A 38 3.67 0.24 6.44
CA PRO A 38 4.51 0.77 5.38
C PRO A 38 4.30 2.26 5.19
N VAL A 39 5.39 2.95 4.88
CA VAL A 39 5.38 4.37 4.52
C VAL A 39 5.57 4.47 3.00
N GLY A 40 4.46 4.69 2.30
CA GLY A 40 4.38 4.73 0.84
C GLY A 40 3.89 3.41 0.23
N THR A 41 3.18 3.53 -0.89
CA THR A 41 2.60 2.38 -1.62
C THR A 41 3.65 1.46 -2.22
N THR A 42 4.84 1.97 -2.55
CA THR A 42 5.96 1.15 -3.02
C THR A 42 6.47 0.24 -1.90
N ALA A 43 6.63 0.76 -0.67
CA ALA A 43 7.02 -0.04 0.48
C ALA A 43 5.97 -1.11 0.80
N LEU A 44 4.68 -0.77 0.72
CA LEU A 44 3.58 -1.72 0.89
C LEU A 44 3.66 -2.86 -0.13
N ARG A 45 3.75 -2.54 -1.42
CA ARG A 45 3.87 -3.55 -2.48
C ARG A 45 5.09 -4.44 -2.28
N LEU A 46 6.21 -3.87 -1.84
CA LEU A 46 7.44 -4.60 -1.61
C LEU A 46 7.30 -5.60 -0.45
N ILE A 47 6.75 -5.19 0.70
CA ILE A 47 6.59 -6.11 1.83
C ILE A 47 5.56 -7.20 1.54
N GLU A 48 4.46 -6.89 0.84
CA GLU A 48 3.45 -7.87 0.45
C GLU A 48 4.00 -8.85 -0.60
N THR A 49 4.95 -8.43 -1.44
CA THR A 49 5.66 -9.34 -2.36
C THR A 49 6.63 -10.26 -1.61
N ALA A 50 7.31 -9.73 -0.59
CA ALA A 50 8.27 -10.47 0.22
C ALA A 50 7.62 -11.35 1.30
N ALA A 51 6.28 -11.32 1.42
CA ALA A 51 5.55 -12.15 2.37
C ALA A 51 5.72 -13.63 2.02
N THR A 52 6.08 -14.44 3.02
CA THR A 52 6.22 -15.90 2.89
C THR A 52 5.00 -16.65 3.40
N GLY A 53 4.06 -15.93 4.03
CA GLY A 53 2.79 -16.42 4.55
C GLY A 53 2.12 -15.37 5.43
N PRO A 54 0.94 -15.67 6.00
CA PRO A 54 0.24 -14.74 6.89
C PRO A 54 1.11 -14.31 8.06
N GLY A 55 1.37 -13.01 8.17
CA GLY A 55 2.20 -12.41 9.21
C GLY A 55 3.70 -12.74 9.12
N GLN A 56 4.16 -13.33 8.03
CA GLN A 56 5.56 -13.74 7.85
C GLN A 56 6.19 -13.05 6.64
N ILE A 57 7.44 -12.63 6.79
CA ILE A 57 8.26 -12.03 5.73
C ILE A 57 9.63 -12.70 5.73
N GLY A 58 10.25 -12.81 4.55
CA GLY A 58 11.64 -13.22 4.40
C GLY A 58 12.45 -12.17 3.62
N ALA A 59 13.77 -12.33 3.61
CA ALA A 59 14.60 -11.58 2.68
C ALA A 59 14.19 -11.90 1.24
N TRP A 60 14.16 -10.87 0.41
CA TRP A 60 13.71 -10.96 -0.97
C TRP A 60 14.42 -9.92 -1.82
N THR A 61 14.73 -10.25 -3.07
CA THR A 61 15.29 -9.29 -4.03
C THR A 61 14.78 -9.64 -5.42
N GLY A 62 14.24 -8.68 -6.14
CA GLY A 62 13.70 -8.94 -7.47
C GLY A 62 12.81 -7.83 -7.98
N LYS A 63 12.08 -8.13 -9.05
CA LYS A 63 11.04 -7.25 -9.59
C LYS A 63 9.70 -7.61 -8.98
N THR A 64 8.93 -6.60 -8.56
CA THR A 64 7.54 -6.76 -8.14
C THR A 64 6.61 -6.04 -9.11
N ASP A 65 5.63 -6.78 -9.59
CA ASP A 65 4.48 -6.30 -10.35
C ASP A 65 3.16 -6.65 -9.65
N ILE A 66 3.20 -6.81 -8.31
CA ILE A 66 2.01 -7.14 -7.51
C ILE A 66 0.91 -6.09 -7.61
N PHE A 67 -0.24 -6.46 -8.17
CA PHE A 67 -1.34 -5.55 -8.37
C PHE A 67 -2.37 -5.65 -7.22
N ILE A 68 -2.31 -4.70 -6.29
CA ILE A 68 -3.19 -4.65 -5.12
C ILE A 68 -4.50 -3.95 -5.48
N THR A 69 -5.61 -4.69 -5.42
CA THR A 69 -6.95 -4.24 -5.77
C THR A 69 -7.98 -4.76 -4.77
N PRO A 70 -9.22 -4.22 -4.71
CA PRO A 70 -10.23 -4.70 -3.78
C PRO A 70 -10.43 -6.22 -3.85
N GLY A 71 -10.40 -6.88 -2.69
CA GLY A 71 -10.37 -8.34 -2.57
C GLY A 71 -8.98 -8.93 -2.33
N PHE A 72 -7.92 -8.12 -2.41
CA PHE A 72 -6.56 -8.54 -2.07
C PHE A 72 -6.45 -8.95 -0.58
N SER A 73 -5.78 -10.07 -0.32
CA SER A 73 -5.53 -10.57 1.03
C SER A 73 -4.15 -10.12 1.51
N PHE A 74 -4.12 -9.07 2.32
CA PHE A 74 -2.90 -8.55 2.94
C PHE A 74 -2.30 -9.58 3.91
N GLN A 75 -1.02 -9.86 3.74
CA GLN A 75 -0.29 -10.81 4.57
C GLN A 75 0.43 -10.12 5.73
N LEU A 76 0.89 -8.88 5.53
CA LEU A 76 1.78 -8.20 6.48
C LEU A 76 1.32 -6.81 6.90
N ALA A 77 0.73 -6.01 6.01
CA ALA A 77 0.41 -4.64 6.35
C ALA A 77 -0.80 -4.55 7.28
N ASP A 78 -0.61 -3.92 8.44
CA ASP A 78 -1.68 -3.62 9.41
C ASP A 78 -2.25 -2.19 9.21
N GLY A 79 -1.72 -1.45 8.22
CA GLY A 79 -2.09 -0.09 7.88
C GLY A 79 -1.19 0.46 6.76
N LEU A 80 -1.36 1.73 6.40
CA LEU A 80 -0.54 2.40 5.39
C LEU A 80 -0.44 3.90 5.67
N MET A 81 0.76 4.45 5.59
CA MET A 81 0.94 5.90 5.46
C MET A 81 1.21 6.26 4.00
N THR A 82 0.38 7.11 3.40
CA THR A 82 0.51 7.51 1.98
C THR A 82 -0.10 8.88 1.72
N ASN A 83 0.22 9.49 0.57
CA ASN A 83 -0.42 10.73 0.12
C ASN A 83 -1.85 10.48 -0.42
N PHE A 84 -2.56 11.57 -0.74
CA PHE A 84 -3.84 11.48 -1.45
C PHE A 84 -3.62 11.34 -2.97
N HIS A 85 -4.28 10.35 -3.56
CA HIS A 85 -4.11 9.93 -4.94
C HIS A 85 -5.24 10.45 -5.85
N LEU A 86 -4.98 10.55 -7.16
CA LEU A 86 -6.00 10.99 -8.10
C LEU A 86 -7.14 9.95 -8.24
N PRO A 87 -8.38 10.40 -8.51
CA PRO A 87 -9.47 9.51 -8.86
C PRO A 87 -9.12 8.60 -10.05
N LYS A 88 -9.66 7.38 -10.05
CA LYS A 88 -9.45 6.37 -11.12
C LYS A 88 -7.97 5.98 -11.33
N SER A 89 -7.13 6.07 -10.30
CA SER A 89 -5.75 5.58 -10.34
C SER A 89 -5.60 4.18 -9.74
N THR A 90 -4.55 3.46 -10.11
CA THR A 90 -4.18 2.18 -9.48
C THR A 90 -3.89 2.34 -7.98
N LEU A 91 -3.31 3.47 -7.58
CA LEU A 91 -3.08 3.77 -6.17
C LEU A 91 -4.39 3.99 -5.40
N MET A 92 -5.41 4.58 -6.04
CA MET A 92 -6.76 4.64 -5.47
C MET A 92 -7.35 3.24 -5.25
N MET A 93 -7.11 2.30 -6.17
CA MET A 93 -7.55 0.91 -5.99
C MET A 93 -6.83 0.24 -4.82
N LEU A 94 -5.52 0.47 -4.67
CA LEU A 94 -4.72 -0.07 -3.56
C LEU A 94 -5.23 0.43 -2.21
N VAL A 95 -5.47 1.73 -2.05
CA VAL A 95 -6.02 2.25 -0.77
C VAL A 95 -7.45 1.76 -0.53
N SER A 96 -8.23 1.55 -1.61
CA SER A 96 -9.57 0.95 -1.52
C SER A 96 -9.54 -0.52 -1.14
N ALA A 97 -8.50 -1.25 -1.53
CA ALA A 97 -8.29 -2.64 -1.11
C ALA A 97 -8.04 -2.74 0.39
N LEU A 98 -7.27 -1.78 0.94
CA LEU A 98 -6.95 -1.73 2.35
C LEU A 98 -8.15 -1.29 3.21
N MET A 99 -8.78 -0.17 2.87
CA MET A 99 -9.77 0.48 3.74
C MET A 99 -11.23 0.17 3.38
N GLY A 100 -11.47 -0.48 2.24
CA GLY A 100 -12.79 -0.63 1.64
C GLY A 100 -13.22 0.61 0.85
N ARG A 101 -13.93 0.37 -0.27
CA ARG A 101 -14.32 1.42 -1.23
C ARG A 101 -15.10 2.57 -0.57
N ASP A 102 -16.16 2.26 0.18
CA ASP A 102 -17.05 3.30 0.71
C ASP A 102 -16.35 4.19 1.73
N ARG A 103 -15.48 3.58 2.56
CA ARG A 103 -14.67 4.32 3.54
C ARG A 103 -13.66 5.23 2.84
N VAL A 104 -12.98 4.76 1.78
CA VAL A 104 -12.10 5.61 0.98
C VAL A 104 -12.86 6.77 0.34
N MET A 105 -14.04 6.53 -0.23
CA MET A 105 -14.85 7.60 -0.83
C MET A 105 -15.22 8.67 0.22
N ALA A 106 -15.57 8.27 1.43
CA ALA A 106 -15.85 9.19 2.53
C ALA A 106 -14.60 10.00 2.96
N ILE A 107 -13.45 9.34 3.09
CA ILE A 107 -12.16 9.99 3.42
C ILE A 107 -11.81 11.06 2.37
N TYR A 108 -11.95 10.73 1.09
CA TYR A 108 -11.62 11.66 0.00
C TYR A 108 -12.62 12.81 -0.12
N ALA A 109 -13.91 12.55 0.10
CA ALA A 109 -14.93 13.60 0.15
C ALA A 109 -14.64 14.61 1.27
N HIS A 110 -14.26 14.12 2.45
CA HIS A 110 -13.83 14.96 3.58
C HIS A 110 -12.58 15.78 3.23
N ALA A 111 -11.54 15.13 2.71
CA ALA A 111 -10.30 15.82 2.33
C ALA A 111 -10.53 16.93 1.29
N ILE A 112 -11.44 16.73 0.34
CA ILE A 112 -11.83 17.76 -0.64
C ILE A 112 -12.58 18.91 0.05
N ALA A 113 -13.55 18.60 0.91
CA ALA A 113 -14.33 19.61 1.63
C ALA A 113 -13.44 20.51 2.53
N GLU A 114 -12.49 19.89 3.21
CA GLU A 114 -11.51 20.56 4.09
C GLU A 114 -10.29 21.10 3.35
N ARG A 115 -10.30 21.07 2.01
CA ARG A 115 -9.25 21.65 1.15
C ARG A 115 -7.84 21.12 1.45
N TYR A 116 -7.72 19.83 1.74
CA TYR A 116 -6.43 19.15 1.81
C TYR A 116 -5.70 19.30 0.46
N ARG A 117 -4.38 19.30 0.53
CA ARG A 117 -3.51 19.32 -0.65
C ARG A 117 -3.28 17.88 -1.09
N PHE A 118 -3.43 17.62 -2.39
CA PHE A 118 -3.32 16.28 -2.96
C PHE A 118 -1.98 16.08 -3.67
N PHE A 119 -1.70 14.85 -4.10
CA PHE A 119 -0.57 14.49 -4.95
C PHE A 119 0.79 14.49 -4.23
N SER A 120 1.90 14.53 -4.97
CA SER A 120 3.24 14.20 -4.47
C SER A 120 3.77 15.11 -3.37
N TYR A 121 3.34 16.37 -3.35
CA TYR A 121 3.75 17.38 -2.35
C TYR A 121 2.59 17.85 -1.48
N GLY A 122 1.48 17.10 -1.52
CA GLY A 122 0.29 17.38 -0.73
C GLY A 122 0.41 16.89 0.71
N ASP A 123 -0.74 16.77 1.34
CA ASP A 123 -0.88 16.21 2.67
C ASP A 123 -0.81 14.68 2.63
N SER A 124 -0.57 14.09 3.80
CA SER A 124 -0.49 12.64 3.99
C SER A 124 -1.71 12.12 4.74
N SER A 125 -1.93 10.82 4.60
CA SER A 125 -2.95 10.04 5.29
C SER A 125 -2.29 8.88 6.02
N LEU A 126 -2.81 8.56 7.22
CA LEU A 126 -2.55 7.32 7.93
C LEU A 126 -3.84 6.50 7.88
N LEU A 127 -3.78 5.35 7.22
CA LEU A 127 -4.90 4.46 6.94
C LEU A 127 -4.79 3.23 7.84
N LEU A 128 -5.77 3.03 8.72
CA LEU A 128 -5.86 1.91 9.66
C LEU A 128 -7.23 1.22 9.47
N PRO A 129 -7.31 0.01 8.89
CA PRO A 129 -8.56 -0.66 8.56
C PRO A 129 -9.38 -1.10 9.78
#